data_AF-A0A3E2HD71-F1
#
_entry.id   AF-A0A3E2HD71-F1
#
_cell.length_a   1.000
_cell.length_b   1.000
_cell.length_c   1.000
_cell.angle_alpha   90.00
_cell.angle_beta   90.00
_cell.angle_gamma   90.00
#
_symmetry.space_group_name_H-M   'P 1'
#
loop_
_entity.id
_entity.type
_entity.pdbx_description
1 polymer ?
#
loop_
_entity_poly.entity_id
_entity_poly.type
_entity_poly.pdbx_seq_one_letter_code
_entity_poly.pdbx_strand_id
1 'polypeptide(L)'
;MHFTPQDLVHYLLAAAGAIPLDESGIYLVSEEDSDLIEKFWTGTEITDQVFIASDVRENTPAVYLLNENERCLFCIDTNNVLQCYSFNAEEDEWVEVSLQGNGEITVHPSSRLSGCFAPGGQIVFFQDASDTALPGAGLESDRITNFMAIPNEDLTFEICALTTAGKLIRLDKNGTRTELGSVSQGRFFAVSSEECVIETMAMIKKGVKAAAGIKIKK
;
A
#
# COMPACT_ATOMS: atom_id res chain seq x y z
N MET A 1 -8.23 -0.68 18.05
CA MET A 1 -6.75 -0.74 18.19
C MET A 1 -6.18 0.66 18.32
N HIS A 2 -5.22 0.87 19.24
CA HIS A 2 -4.35 2.04 19.21
C HIS A 2 -3.22 1.76 18.22
N PHE A 3 -3.21 2.44 17.06
CA PHE A 3 -2.20 2.23 16.01
C PHE A 3 -0.84 2.74 16.52
N THR A 4 0.13 1.85 16.66
CA THR A 4 1.45 2.13 17.22
C THR A 4 2.50 2.31 16.12
N PRO A 5 3.69 2.85 16.44
CA PRO A 5 4.80 2.88 15.50
C PRO A 5 5.23 1.51 14.98
N GLN A 6 5.06 0.45 15.78
CA GLN A 6 5.38 -0.91 15.34
C GLN A 6 4.39 -1.39 14.28
N ASP A 7 3.11 -1.07 14.44
CA ASP A 7 2.08 -1.39 13.46
C ASP A 7 2.34 -0.70 12.12
N LEU A 8 2.85 0.55 12.16
CA LEU A 8 3.30 1.23 10.95
C LEU A 8 4.43 0.46 10.27
N VAL A 9 5.43 0.01 11.03
CA VAL A 9 6.56 -0.74 10.45
C VAL A 9 6.06 -2.02 9.78
N HIS A 10 5.18 -2.77 10.44
CA HIS A 10 4.58 -3.96 9.83
C HIS A 10 3.83 -3.62 8.54
N TYR A 11 3.04 -2.54 8.54
CA TYR A 11 2.33 -2.07 7.36
C TYR A 11 3.28 -1.68 6.20
N LEU A 12 4.37 -0.97 6.51
CA LEU A 12 5.32 -0.50 5.47
C LEU A 12 6.19 -1.63 4.90
N LEU A 13 6.45 -2.67 5.70
CA LEU A 13 7.26 -3.82 5.30
C LEU A 13 6.44 -4.93 4.61
N ALA A 14 5.11 -4.93 4.80
CA ALA A 14 4.21 -5.80 4.08
C ALA A 14 4.16 -5.44 2.58
N ALA A 15 3.77 -6.42 1.75
CA ALA A 15 3.52 -6.20 0.31
C ALA A 15 2.34 -5.23 0.10
N ALA A 16 1.32 -5.34 0.96
CA ALA A 16 0.21 -4.41 1.09
C ALA A 16 -0.40 -4.49 2.49
N GLY A 17 -1.29 -3.56 2.83
CA GLY A 17 -2.13 -3.69 4.01
C GLY A 17 -3.39 -2.85 3.94
N ALA A 18 -4.38 -3.22 4.74
CA ALA A 18 -5.64 -2.51 4.89
C ALA A 18 -6.08 -2.50 6.36
N ILE A 19 -6.77 -1.43 6.75
CA ILE A 19 -7.34 -1.32 8.10
C ILE A 19 -8.85 -1.58 8.00
N PRO A 20 -9.38 -2.66 8.59
CA PRO A 20 -10.81 -2.94 8.60
C PRO A 20 -11.61 -1.82 9.27
N LEU A 21 -12.87 -1.73 8.86
CA LEU A 21 -13.81 -0.70 9.34
C LEU A 21 -14.49 -1.09 10.66
N ASP A 22 -14.73 -2.38 10.81
CA ASP A 22 -15.51 -3.04 11.85
C ASP A 22 -14.65 -3.79 12.87
N GLU A 23 -13.42 -4.15 12.49
CA GLU A 23 -12.52 -4.92 13.34
C GLU A 23 -11.31 -4.12 13.84
N SER A 24 -10.79 -4.54 14.99
CA SER A 24 -9.62 -3.94 15.62
C SER A 24 -8.35 -4.69 15.23
N GLY A 25 -7.79 -4.36 14.08
CA GLY A 25 -6.52 -4.93 13.61
C GLY A 25 -6.07 -4.31 12.30
N ILE A 26 -5.19 -5.02 11.60
CA ILE A 26 -4.68 -4.66 10.27
C ILE A 26 -4.59 -5.95 9.46
N TYR A 27 -5.15 -5.95 8.26
CA TYR A 27 -4.81 -6.97 7.28
C TYR A 27 -3.44 -6.63 6.68
N LEU A 28 -2.48 -7.54 6.79
CA LEU A 28 -1.15 -7.43 6.23
C LEU A 28 -0.98 -8.52 5.17
N VAL A 29 -0.44 -8.16 4.02
CA VAL A 29 -0.18 -9.11 2.94
C VAL A 29 1.31 -9.37 2.85
N SER A 30 1.71 -10.63 2.83
CA SER A 30 3.10 -11.05 2.65
C SER A 30 3.22 -11.99 1.46
N GLU A 31 4.32 -11.87 0.73
CA GLU A 31 4.76 -12.87 -0.23
C GLU A 31 5.59 -13.94 0.49
N GLU A 32 5.20 -15.20 0.34
CA GLU A 32 5.86 -16.38 0.91
C GLU A 32 5.92 -17.47 -0.15
N ASP A 33 7.12 -17.88 -0.54
CA ASP A 33 7.33 -18.92 -1.56
C ASP A 33 6.57 -18.67 -2.88
N SER A 34 6.51 -17.41 -3.35
CA SER A 34 5.74 -16.97 -4.53
C SER A 34 4.21 -17.05 -4.38
N ASP A 35 3.72 -17.23 -3.17
CA ASP A 35 2.30 -17.08 -2.81
C ASP A 35 2.06 -15.77 -2.08
N LEU A 36 0.93 -15.12 -2.34
CA LEU A 36 0.44 -14.01 -1.53
C LEU A 36 -0.52 -14.52 -0.47
N ILE A 37 -0.17 -14.21 0.79
CA ILE A 37 -0.95 -14.59 1.96
C ILE A 37 -1.38 -13.33 2.68
N GLU A 38 -2.67 -13.22 2.94
CA GLU A 38 -3.23 -12.24 3.86
C GLU A 38 -3.13 -12.74 5.30
N LYS A 39 -2.78 -11.84 6.22
CA LYS A 39 -2.63 -12.13 7.64
C LYS A 39 -3.32 -11.07 8.47
N PHE A 40 -4.16 -11.48 9.43
CA PHE A 40 -4.81 -10.54 10.33
C PHE A 40 -3.95 -10.29 11.58
N TRP A 41 -3.40 -9.08 11.68
CA TRP A 41 -2.56 -8.63 12.79
C TRP A 41 -3.37 -7.84 13.83
N THR A 42 -3.33 -8.29 15.08
CA THR A 42 -4.09 -7.69 16.19
C THR A 42 -3.35 -6.57 16.93
N GLY A 43 -2.07 -6.35 16.62
CA GLY A 43 -1.15 -5.51 17.40
C GLY A 43 -0.17 -6.30 18.25
N THR A 44 -0.47 -7.58 18.49
CA THR A 44 0.37 -8.46 19.30
C THR A 44 0.68 -9.78 18.60
N GLU A 45 -0.24 -10.29 17.80
CA GLU A 45 -0.10 -11.57 17.12
C GLU A 45 -0.89 -11.61 15.80
N ILE A 46 -0.57 -12.62 14.98
CA ILE A 46 -1.36 -12.98 13.80
C ILE A 46 -2.39 -14.02 14.23
N THR A 47 -3.66 -13.76 14.03
CA THR A 47 -4.75 -14.67 14.44
C THR A 47 -5.43 -15.38 13.29
N ASP A 48 -5.26 -14.91 12.06
CA ASP A 48 -5.86 -15.49 10.87
C ASP A 48 -4.96 -15.35 9.65
N GLN A 49 -5.07 -16.29 8.71
CA GLN A 49 -4.30 -16.29 7.47
C GLN A 49 -5.12 -16.88 6.30
N VAL A 50 -5.16 -16.15 5.19
CA VAL A 50 -5.94 -16.52 4.00
C VAL A 50 -5.05 -16.45 2.76
N PHE A 51 -5.08 -17.49 1.94
CA PHE A 51 -4.39 -17.52 0.65
C PHE A 51 -5.08 -16.56 -0.34
N ILE A 52 -4.29 -15.81 -1.11
CA ILE A 52 -4.79 -14.86 -2.12
C ILE A 52 -4.45 -15.34 -3.53
N ALA A 53 -3.18 -15.60 -3.80
CA ALA A 53 -2.68 -15.84 -5.16
C ALA A 53 -1.38 -16.66 -5.13
N SER A 54 -1.13 -17.40 -6.20
CA SER A 54 0.15 -18.09 -6.46
C SER A 54 0.85 -17.50 -7.67
N ASP A 55 2.07 -17.95 -7.94
CA ASP A 55 2.88 -17.54 -9.10
C ASP A 55 3.05 -16.02 -9.20
N VAL A 56 3.14 -15.39 -8.02
CA VAL A 56 3.40 -13.96 -7.92
C VAL A 56 4.88 -13.69 -8.09
N ARG A 57 5.22 -12.48 -8.52
CA ARG A 57 6.62 -12.08 -8.65
C ARG A 57 7.34 -12.18 -7.31
N GLU A 58 8.61 -12.58 -7.31
CA GLU A 58 9.44 -12.50 -6.10
C GLU A 58 9.48 -11.05 -5.57
N ASN A 59 9.24 -10.86 -4.27
CA ASN A 59 9.08 -9.54 -3.66
C ASN A 59 8.00 -8.68 -4.36
N THR A 60 6.89 -9.30 -4.77
CA THR A 60 5.80 -8.62 -5.46
C THR A 60 5.25 -7.47 -4.61
N PRO A 61 5.15 -6.24 -5.15
CA PRO A 61 4.33 -5.21 -4.53
C PRO A 61 2.86 -5.57 -4.68
N ALA A 62 2.03 -5.15 -3.72
CA ALA A 62 0.60 -5.28 -3.83
C ALA A 62 -0.11 -3.98 -3.44
N VAL A 63 -1.38 -3.87 -3.81
CA VAL A 63 -2.30 -2.82 -3.35
C VAL A 63 -3.53 -3.49 -2.80
N TYR A 64 -3.82 -3.22 -1.54
CA TYR A 64 -5.02 -3.70 -0.90
C TYR A 64 -5.99 -2.53 -0.74
N LEU A 65 -7.10 -2.58 -1.48
CA LEU A 65 -8.20 -1.64 -1.36
C LEU A 65 -9.38 -2.29 -0.61
N LEU A 66 -9.80 -1.63 0.47
CA LEU A 66 -10.90 -2.07 1.33
C LEU A 66 -11.84 -0.90 1.63
N ASN A 67 -13.13 -1.04 1.35
CA ASN A 67 -14.18 -0.12 1.79
C ASN A 67 -15.41 -0.91 2.28
N GLU A 68 -16.53 -0.23 2.54
CA GLU A 68 -17.77 -0.86 3.03
C GLU A 68 -18.39 -1.88 2.06
N ASN A 69 -18.07 -1.79 0.77
CA ASN A 69 -18.69 -2.57 -0.30
C ASN A 69 -17.71 -3.47 -1.05
N GLU A 70 -16.42 -3.12 -1.08
CA GLU A 70 -15.42 -3.75 -1.93
C GLU A 70 -14.15 -4.06 -1.15
N ARG A 71 -13.64 -5.27 -1.39
CA ARG A 71 -12.36 -5.77 -0.89
C ARG A 71 -11.64 -6.40 -2.07
N CYS A 72 -10.62 -5.71 -2.57
CA CYS A 72 -9.84 -6.17 -3.71
C CYS A 72 -8.33 -5.95 -3.50
N LEU A 73 -7.55 -6.77 -4.19
CA LEU A 73 -6.11 -6.77 -4.15
C LEU A 73 -5.53 -6.79 -5.55
N PHE A 74 -4.58 -5.90 -5.80
CA PHE A 74 -3.80 -5.88 -7.03
C PHE A 74 -2.38 -6.32 -6.73
N CYS A 75 -1.81 -7.17 -7.57
CA CYS A 75 -0.44 -7.64 -7.45
C CYS A 75 0.18 -7.86 -8.82
N ILE A 76 1.45 -8.27 -8.85
CA ILE A 76 2.17 -8.55 -10.09
C ILE A 76 2.57 -10.02 -10.11
N ASP A 77 2.26 -10.71 -11.20
CA ASP A 77 2.65 -12.10 -11.42
C ASP A 77 4.11 -12.25 -11.89
N THR A 78 4.59 -13.49 -11.98
CA THR A 78 5.92 -13.83 -12.49
C THR A 78 6.24 -13.31 -13.89
N ASN A 79 5.23 -13.04 -14.74
CA ASN A 79 5.39 -12.49 -16.08
C ASN A 79 5.40 -10.96 -16.11
N ASN A 80 5.33 -10.31 -14.94
CA ASN A 80 5.17 -8.88 -14.78
C ASN A 80 3.84 -8.35 -15.34
N VAL A 81 2.77 -9.12 -15.23
CA VAL A 81 1.41 -8.69 -15.56
C VAL A 81 0.67 -8.32 -14.28
N LEU A 82 -0.06 -7.21 -14.33
CA LEU A 82 -0.92 -6.77 -13.24
C LEU A 82 -2.12 -7.71 -13.10
N GLN A 83 -2.29 -8.28 -11.92
CA GLN A 83 -3.41 -9.16 -11.56
C GLN A 83 -4.34 -8.47 -10.56
N CYS A 84 -5.59 -8.94 -10.49
CA CYS A 84 -6.61 -8.44 -9.56
C CYS A 84 -7.36 -9.61 -8.93
N TYR A 85 -7.56 -9.53 -7.63
CA TYR A 85 -8.33 -10.48 -6.84
C TYR A 85 -9.40 -9.74 -6.06
N SER A 86 -10.59 -10.29 -6.00
CA SER A 86 -11.69 -9.79 -5.16
C SER A 86 -12.06 -10.84 -4.14
N PHE A 87 -12.36 -10.39 -2.93
CA PHE A 87 -12.76 -11.30 -1.86
C PHE A 87 -14.23 -11.70 -2.00
N ASN A 88 -14.50 -13.01 -2.04
CA ASN A 88 -15.83 -13.58 -2.01
C ASN A 88 -16.24 -13.89 -0.56
N ALA A 89 -17.08 -13.05 0.03
CA ALA A 89 -17.54 -13.22 1.40
C ALA A 89 -18.45 -14.44 1.64
N GLU A 90 -19.06 -15.00 0.59
CA GLU A 90 -19.90 -16.20 0.73
C GLU A 90 -19.06 -17.47 0.88
N GLU A 91 -17.89 -17.49 0.23
CA GLU A 91 -16.97 -18.63 0.20
C GLU A 91 -15.74 -18.42 1.10
N ASP A 92 -15.59 -17.21 1.67
CA ASP A 92 -14.47 -16.81 2.55
C ASP A 92 -13.10 -16.96 1.86
N GLU A 93 -13.06 -16.67 0.55
CA GLU A 93 -11.88 -16.87 -0.29
C GLU A 93 -11.62 -15.69 -1.26
N TRP A 94 -10.39 -15.59 -1.73
CA TRP A 94 -10.00 -14.65 -2.78
C TRP A 94 -10.17 -15.28 -4.16
N VAL A 95 -10.79 -14.55 -5.07
CA VAL A 95 -11.06 -15.00 -6.44
C VAL A 95 -10.43 -14.03 -7.43
N GLU A 96 -9.72 -14.55 -8.42
CA GLU A 96 -9.14 -13.74 -9.50
C GLU A 96 -10.25 -13.10 -10.36
N VAL A 97 -10.08 -11.81 -10.66
CA VAL A 97 -11.02 -11.03 -11.47
C VAL A 97 -10.30 -10.42 -12.65
N SER A 98 -10.85 -10.59 -13.85
CA SER A 98 -10.29 -10.00 -15.06
C SER A 98 -10.37 -8.47 -15.01
N LEU A 99 -9.22 -7.83 -15.24
CA LEU A 99 -9.15 -6.38 -15.41
C LEU A 99 -9.82 -5.97 -16.72
N GLN A 100 -10.63 -4.91 -16.67
CA GLN A 100 -11.26 -4.38 -17.87
C GLN A 100 -10.23 -3.63 -18.74
N GLY A 101 -10.12 -3.99 -20.01
CA GLY A 101 -9.19 -3.34 -20.94
C GLY A 101 -8.88 -4.17 -22.18
N ASN A 102 -8.04 -3.61 -23.07
CA ASN A 102 -7.59 -4.28 -24.29
C ASN A 102 -6.30 -5.07 -24.02
N GLY A 103 -6.42 -6.19 -23.31
CA GLY A 103 -5.33 -7.15 -23.09
C GLY A 103 -4.62 -7.01 -21.73
N GLU A 104 -3.53 -7.75 -21.59
CA GLU A 104 -2.70 -7.79 -20.39
C GLU A 104 -2.02 -6.43 -20.12
N ILE A 105 -1.95 -6.05 -18.85
CA ILE A 105 -1.27 -4.83 -18.41
C ILE A 105 0.14 -5.21 -17.95
N THR A 106 1.10 -5.11 -18.85
CA THR A 106 2.52 -5.37 -18.52
C THR A 106 3.11 -4.22 -17.72
N VAL A 107 3.74 -4.56 -16.61
CA VAL A 107 4.34 -3.65 -15.64
C VAL A 107 5.87 -3.76 -15.73
N HIS A 108 6.59 -2.68 -15.41
CA HIS A 108 8.05 -2.73 -15.34
C HIS A 108 8.51 -3.77 -14.28
N PRO A 109 9.57 -4.57 -14.55
CA PRO A 109 10.07 -5.58 -13.61
C PRO A 109 10.49 -5.02 -12.24
N SER A 110 10.83 -3.73 -12.17
CA SER A 110 11.15 -3.07 -10.90
C SER A 110 10.06 -2.13 -10.39
N SER A 111 8.87 -2.13 -11.00
CA SER A 111 7.77 -1.29 -10.56
C SER A 111 7.37 -1.61 -9.13
N ARG A 112 6.99 -0.59 -8.39
CA ARG A 112 6.15 -0.70 -7.19
C ARG A 112 4.69 -0.46 -7.57
N LEU A 113 3.77 -0.79 -6.67
CA LEU A 113 2.36 -0.48 -6.85
C LEU A 113 1.90 0.45 -5.71
N SER A 114 0.91 1.27 -6.03
CA SER A 114 0.07 1.97 -5.07
C SER A 114 -1.29 2.14 -5.70
N GLY A 115 -2.33 2.36 -4.91
CA GLY A 115 -3.65 2.67 -5.45
C GLY A 115 -4.59 3.23 -4.40
N CYS A 116 -5.74 3.67 -4.87
CA CYS A 116 -6.81 4.19 -4.04
C CYS A 116 -8.16 4.07 -4.75
N PHE A 117 -9.25 4.15 -3.98
CA PHE A 117 -10.56 4.44 -4.54
C PHE A 117 -10.64 5.89 -5.03
N ALA A 118 -11.33 6.07 -6.15
CA ALA A 118 -11.63 7.36 -6.75
C ALA A 118 -13.11 7.41 -7.19
N PRO A 119 -13.69 8.60 -7.46
CA PRO A 119 -15.02 8.67 -8.04
C PRO A 119 -15.10 7.87 -9.34
N GLY A 120 -15.90 6.80 -9.35
CA GLY A 120 -16.09 5.94 -10.53
C GLY A 120 -15.26 4.66 -10.57
N GLY A 121 -14.46 4.35 -9.54
CA GLY A 121 -13.77 3.06 -9.43
C GLY A 121 -12.47 3.11 -8.63
N GLN A 122 -11.49 2.34 -9.07
CA GLN A 122 -10.15 2.26 -8.45
C GLN A 122 -9.10 2.85 -9.39
N ILE A 123 -8.10 3.52 -8.83
CA ILE A 123 -6.90 3.97 -9.56
C ILE A 123 -5.71 3.19 -9.01
N VAL A 124 -4.94 2.55 -9.90
CA VAL A 124 -3.70 1.86 -9.58
C VAL A 124 -2.54 2.54 -10.30
N PHE A 125 -1.50 2.88 -9.55
CA PHE A 125 -0.28 3.52 -10.00
C PHE A 125 0.83 2.49 -10.13
N PHE A 126 1.48 2.47 -11.27
CA PHE A 126 2.61 1.60 -11.58
C PHE A 126 3.53 2.26 -12.61
N GLN A 127 4.73 1.73 -12.71
CA GLN A 127 5.69 2.05 -13.76
C GLN A 127 5.45 1.12 -14.93
N ASP A 128 5.16 1.68 -16.11
CA ASP A 128 5.02 0.89 -17.33
C ASP A 128 6.39 0.34 -17.81
N ALA A 129 6.35 -0.62 -18.74
CA ALA A 129 7.57 -1.25 -19.27
C ALA A 129 8.48 -0.30 -20.07
N SER A 130 8.06 0.94 -20.36
CA SER A 130 8.82 1.88 -21.20
C SER A 130 9.97 2.58 -20.46
N ASP A 131 10.04 2.42 -19.13
CA ASP A 131 11.02 3.08 -18.24
C ASP A 131 11.09 4.61 -18.43
N THR A 132 9.99 5.21 -18.92
CA THR A 132 9.93 6.65 -19.19
C THR A 132 9.81 7.41 -17.86
N ALA A 133 10.86 8.14 -17.49
CA ALA A 133 10.83 9.03 -16.34
C ALA A 133 9.86 10.19 -16.59
N LEU A 134 8.83 10.31 -15.74
CA LEU A 134 7.97 11.50 -15.73
C LEU A 134 8.71 12.68 -15.07
N PRO A 135 8.65 13.89 -15.63
CA PRO A 135 9.27 15.07 -15.02
C PRO A 135 8.61 15.40 -13.68
N GLY A 136 9.42 15.58 -12.62
CA GLY A 136 8.94 15.89 -11.27
C GLY A 136 10.08 16.16 -10.28
N ALA A 137 9.72 16.47 -9.03
CA ALA A 137 10.69 16.56 -7.93
C ALA A 137 11.31 15.17 -7.72
N GLY A 138 12.52 14.95 -8.25
CA GLY A 138 13.21 13.68 -8.16
C GLY A 138 13.38 13.24 -6.71
N LEU A 139 13.23 11.94 -6.45
CA LEU A 139 13.41 11.34 -5.13
C LEU A 139 14.88 11.10 -4.75
N GLU A 140 15.80 11.93 -5.28
CA GLU A 140 17.25 11.66 -5.31
C GLU A 140 17.54 10.28 -5.95
N SER A 141 18.73 9.72 -5.74
CA SER A 141 19.12 8.38 -6.21
C SER A 141 18.49 7.23 -5.40
N ASP A 142 17.66 7.54 -4.39
CA ASP A 142 17.13 6.55 -3.47
C ASP A 142 15.89 5.86 -4.07
N ARG A 143 16.01 4.56 -4.32
CA ARG A 143 14.91 3.75 -4.86
C ARG A 143 13.78 3.62 -3.82
N ILE A 144 12.53 3.72 -4.27
CA ILE A 144 11.34 3.44 -3.46
C ILE A 144 11.19 1.93 -3.27
N THR A 145 10.98 1.51 -2.03
CA THR A 145 10.59 0.13 -1.69
C THR A 145 9.08 -0.02 -1.57
N ASN A 146 8.40 0.98 -1.02
CA ASN A 146 6.95 1.02 -0.87
C ASN A 146 6.46 2.47 -0.95
N PHE A 147 5.27 2.71 -1.50
CA PHE A 147 4.64 4.04 -1.45
C PHE A 147 3.12 3.95 -1.42
N MET A 148 2.52 5.01 -0.87
CA MET A 148 1.08 5.19 -0.73
C MET A 148 0.70 6.52 -1.36
N ALA A 149 -0.16 6.45 -2.38
CA ALA A 149 -0.85 7.59 -2.95
C ALA A 149 -2.09 7.90 -2.10
N ILE A 150 -2.12 9.09 -1.54
CA ILE A 150 -3.19 9.59 -0.68
C ILE A 150 -4.02 10.59 -1.49
N PRO A 151 -5.24 10.24 -1.92
CA PRO A 151 -6.06 11.14 -2.72
C PRO A 151 -6.56 12.32 -1.89
N ASN A 152 -6.57 13.51 -2.50
CA ASN A 152 -7.25 14.69 -2.00
C ASN A 152 -8.63 14.87 -2.68
N GLU A 153 -9.47 15.72 -2.10
CA GLU A 153 -10.80 16.05 -2.67
C GLU A 153 -10.72 16.67 -4.08
N ASP A 154 -9.58 17.30 -4.42
CA ASP A 154 -9.32 17.96 -5.71
C ASP A 154 -8.67 17.04 -6.75
N LEU A 155 -8.68 15.72 -6.54
CA LEU A 155 -8.04 14.70 -7.38
C LEU A 155 -6.50 14.82 -7.48
N THR A 156 -5.89 15.68 -6.65
CA THR A 156 -4.43 15.64 -6.44
C THR A 156 -4.07 14.53 -5.46
N PHE A 157 -2.79 14.16 -5.44
CA PHE A 157 -2.28 13.12 -4.55
C PHE A 157 -1.14 13.66 -3.69
N GLU A 158 -1.12 13.24 -2.44
CA GLU A 158 0.11 13.22 -1.65
C GLU A 158 0.73 11.83 -1.74
N ILE A 159 2.05 11.73 -1.67
CA ILE A 159 2.75 10.45 -1.68
C ILE A 159 3.50 10.29 -0.36
N CYS A 160 3.26 9.20 0.35
CA CYS A 160 4.14 8.74 1.42
C CYS A 160 4.97 7.56 0.90
N ALA A 161 6.29 7.65 0.92
CA ALA A 161 7.16 6.61 0.39
C ALA A 161 8.23 6.18 1.39
N LEU A 162 8.53 4.88 1.41
CA LEU A 162 9.69 4.30 2.07
C LEU A 162 10.78 4.07 1.03
N THR A 163 12.01 4.49 1.34
CA THR A 163 13.16 4.27 0.47
C THR A 163 13.97 3.04 0.87
N THR A 164 14.82 2.58 -0.05
CA THR A 164 15.82 1.53 0.20
C THR A 164 16.82 1.89 1.31
N ALA A 165 17.05 3.18 1.56
CA ALA A 165 17.85 3.66 2.70
C ALA A 165 17.06 3.64 4.03
N GLY A 166 15.81 3.18 4.01
CA GLY A 166 14.92 3.17 5.17
C GLY A 166 14.28 4.52 5.46
N LYS A 167 14.44 5.55 4.62
CA LYS A 167 13.83 6.86 4.89
C LYS A 167 12.35 6.84 4.57
N LEU A 168 11.54 7.36 5.49
CA LEU A 168 10.12 7.62 5.27
C LEU A 168 9.97 9.09 4.88
N ILE A 169 9.48 9.31 3.66
CA ILE A 169 9.34 10.64 3.06
C ILE A 169 7.89 10.90 2.67
N ARG A 170 7.49 12.16 2.72
CA ARG A 170 6.23 12.68 2.17
C ARG A 170 6.53 13.63 1.03
N LEU A 171 5.80 13.48 -0.07
CA LEU A 171 5.66 14.47 -1.12
C LEU A 171 4.24 15.05 -1.03
N ASP A 172 4.13 16.35 -0.84
CA ASP A 172 2.84 17.03 -0.91
C ASP A 172 2.37 17.18 -2.37
N LYS A 173 1.14 17.68 -2.56
CA LYS A 173 0.55 17.90 -3.87
C LYS A 173 1.29 18.92 -4.76
N ASN A 174 2.19 19.72 -4.19
CA ASN A 174 3.03 20.67 -4.90
C ASN A 174 4.42 20.08 -5.22
N GLY A 175 4.70 18.84 -4.82
CA GLY A 175 6.00 18.19 -4.94
C GLY A 175 6.99 18.57 -3.85
N THR A 176 6.55 19.22 -2.76
CA THR A 176 7.40 19.53 -1.62
C THR A 176 7.73 18.25 -0.86
N ARG A 177 9.03 17.98 -0.67
CA ARG A 177 9.54 16.83 0.08
C ARG A 177 9.74 17.15 1.55
N THR A 178 9.23 16.28 2.42
CA THR A 178 9.46 16.29 3.86
C THR A 178 9.90 14.91 4.33
N GLU A 179 11.01 14.84 5.07
CA GLU A 179 11.42 13.61 5.74
C GLU A 179 10.64 13.46 7.05
N LEU A 180 9.98 12.33 7.24
CA LEU A 180 9.18 12.03 8.43
C LEU A 180 9.96 11.21 9.46
N GLY A 181 10.93 10.42 8.99
CA GLY A 181 11.79 9.61 9.83
C GLY A 181 12.49 8.51 9.04
N SER A 182 12.94 7.48 9.75
CA SER A 182 13.54 6.30 9.16
C SER A 182 13.04 5.01 9.81
N VAL A 183 13.02 3.94 9.03
CA VAL A 183 12.79 2.57 9.49
C VAL A 183 14.14 1.86 9.44
N SER A 184 14.62 1.41 10.59
CA SER A 184 15.86 0.64 10.72
C SER A 184 15.65 -0.48 11.72
N GLN A 185 16.16 -1.67 11.41
CA GLN A 185 16.05 -2.85 12.28
C GLN A 185 14.61 -3.14 12.75
N GLY A 186 13.63 -2.96 11.84
CA GLY A 186 12.21 -3.18 12.15
C GLY A 186 11.60 -2.18 13.13
N ARG A 187 12.20 -1.00 13.29
CA ARG A 187 11.71 0.08 14.17
C ARG A 187 11.70 1.42 13.46
N PHE A 188 10.70 2.24 13.78
CA PHE A 188 10.58 3.61 13.28
C PHE A 188 11.27 4.61 14.21
N PHE A 189 12.02 5.54 13.61
CA PHE A 189 12.73 6.64 14.28
C PHE A 189 12.30 7.97 13.62
N ALA A 190 11.56 8.80 14.34
CA ALA A 190 11.17 10.12 13.86
C ALA A 190 12.36 11.09 13.79
N VAL A 191 12.24 12.13 12.96
CA VAL A 191 13.31 13.12 12.74
C VAL A 191 13.61 13.98 13.97
N SER A 192 12.60 14.35 14.78
CA SER A 192 12.78 15.43 15.77
C SER A 192 12.19 15.22 17.16
N SER A 193 11.03 14.58 17.32
CA SER A 193 10.37 14.44 18.63
C SER A 193 9.34 13.31 18.69
N GLU A 194 8.86 12.98 19.90
CA GLU A 194 7.71 12.09 20.10
C GLU A 194 6.41 12.64 19.47
N GLU A 195 6.23 13.96 19.46
CA GLU A 195 5.10 14.60 18.77
C GLU A 195 5.15 14.31 17.25
N CYS A 196 6.34 14.30 16.65
CA CYS A 196 6.53 13.94 15.26
C CYS A 196 6.14 12.47 14.98
N VAL A 197 6.34 11.56 15.94
CA VAL A 197 5.86 10.18 15.84
C VAL A 197 4.33 10.15 15.78
N ILE A 198 3.66 10.84 16.71
CA ILE A 198 2.19 10.88 16.80
C ILE A 198 1.59 11.48 15.53
N GLU A 199 2.13 12.59 15.04
CA GLU A 199 1.67 13.25 13.81
C GLU A 199 1.87 12.36 12.58
N THR A 200 3.01 11.68 12.47
CA THR A 200 3.29 10.75 11.38
C THR A 200 2.31 9.58 11.41
N MET A 201 2.03 9.01 12.59
CA MET A 201 1.06 7.91 12.71
C MET A 201 -0.35 8.38 12.33
N ALA A 202 -0.78 9.54 12.81
CA ALA A 202 -2.08 10.10 12.52
C ALA A 202 -2.25 10.39 11.01
N MET A 203 -1.22 10.94 10.37
CA MET A 203 -1.19 11.21 8.94
C MET A 203 -1.29 9.92 8.12
N ILE A 204 -0.48 8.90 8.42
CA ILE A 204 -0.48 7.66 7.64
C ILE A 204 -1.80 6.91 7.84
N LYS A 205 -2.30 6.82 9.08
CA LYS A 205 -3.62 6.24 9.34
C LYS A 205 -4.73 6.96 8.58
N LYS A 206 -4.66 8.30 8.49
CA LYS A 206 -5.56 9.10 7.66
C LYS A 206 -5.37 8.81 6.17
N GLY A 207 -4.14 8.65 5.71
CA GLY A 207 -3.79 8.29 4.34
C GLY A 207 -4.37 6.95 3.92
N VAL A 208 -4.17 5.90 4.74
CA VAL A 208 -4.74 4.56 4.51
C VAL A 208 -6.27 4.64 4.40
N LYS A 209 -6.92 5.38 5.30
CA LYS A 209 -8.38 5.59 5.24
C LYS A 209 -8.82 6.35 3.98
N ALA A 210 -8.07 7.36 3.57
CA ALA A 210 -8.37 8.11 2.36
C ALA A 210 -8.19 7.25 1.10
N ALA A 211 -7.12 6.45 1.03
CA ALA A 211 -6.89 5.50 -0.05
C ALA A 211 -8.01 4.44 -0.13
N ALA A 212 -8.52 4.02 1.03
CA ALA A 212 -9.69 3.17 1.21
C ALA A 212 -11.03 3.86 0.88
N GLY A 213 -11.05 5.14 0.48
CA GLY A 213 -12.29 5.86 0.16
C GLY A 213 -13.18 6.11 1.39
N ILE A 214 -12.66 5.88 2.59
CA ILE A 214 -13.39 6.05 3.85
C ILE A 214 -13.42 7.54 4.15
N LYS A 215 -14.60 8.16 4.07
CA LYS A 215 -14.80 9.55 4.48
C LYS A 215 -14.52 9.67 5.98
N ILE A 216 -13.43 10.33 6.33
CA ILE A 216 -13.13 10.69 7.71
C ILE A 216 -14.15 11.75 8.13
N LYS A 217 -15.10 11.39 8.99
CA LYS A 217 -16.01 12.35 9.61
C LYS A 217 -15.17 13.40 10.34
N LYS A 218 -15.34 14.67 9.97
CA LYS A 218 -14.74 15.84 10.64
C LYS A 218 -15.22 15.96 12.08
#